data_AF-A0A2U8VV84-F1
#
_entry.id   AF-A0A2U8VV84-F1
#
_cell.length_a   1.000
_cell.length_b   1.000
_cell.length_c   1.000
_cell.angle_alpha   90.00
_cell.angle_beta   90.00
_cell.angle_gamma   90.00
#
_symmetry.space_group_name_H-M   'P 1'
#
loop_
_entity.id
_entity.type
_entity.pdbx_description
1 polymer ?
#
loop_
_entity_poly.entity_id
_entity_poly.type
_entity_poly.pdbx_seq_one_letter_code
_entity_poly.pdbx_strand_id
1 'polypeptide(L)'
;MASGTQTGSHPGTTLERPSSLSGLTEAEAKEFHAIFLTSFIVFTAIAVVAHILVWLWRPWLPGPQGYASLEGVGEAARALTTLIG
;
A
#
# COMPACT_ATOMS: atom_id res chain seq x y z
N MET A 1 47.39 -30.82 -46.31
CA MET A 1 46.24 -31.40 -45.58
C MET A 1 46.20 -30.74 -44.22
N ALA A 2 45.29 -29.78 -44.07
CA ALA A 2 45.08 -29.04 -42.84
C ALA A 2 44.34 -29.92 -41.84
N SER A 3 44.85 -30.04 -40.62
CA SER A 3 44.09 -30.60 -39.51
C SER A 3 44.18 -29.62 -38.36
N GLY A 4 43.16 -28.76 -38.27
CA GLY A 4 42.97 -27.87 -37.14
C GLY A 4 42.64 -28.68 -35.90
N THR A 5 43.39 -28.43 -34.82
CA THR A 5 42.97 -28.80 -33.47
C THR A 5 42.80 -27.50 -32.69
N GLN A 6 41.62 -26.91 -32.86
CA GLN A 6 41.10 -25.84 -32.03
C GLN A 6 40.85 -26.42 -30.63
N THR A 7 41.88 -26.45 -29.79
CA THR A 7 41.77 -26.74 -28.35
C THR A 7 41.32 -25.46 -27.66
N GLY A 8 40.02 -25.19 -27.73
CA GLY A 8 39.32 -24.18 -26.95
C GLY A 8 38.10 -24.82 -26.30
N SER A 9 38.31 -25.60 -25.24
CA SER A 9 37.22 -26.01 -24.34
C SER A 9 37.61 -25.56 -22.94
N HIS A 10 37.10 -24.39 -22.55
CA HIS A 10 36.99 -23.99 -21.15
C HIS A 10 35.62 -24.49 -20.64
N PRO A 11 35.53 -25.67 -20.02
CA PRO A 11 34.33 -26.07 -19.29
C PRO A 11 34.36 -25.42 -17.90
N GLY A 12 33.70 -24.28 -17.78
CA GLY A 12 33.65 -23.56 -16.50
C GLY A 12 32.85 -22.27 -16.55
N THR A 13 31.78 -22.20 -17.35
CA THR A 13 30.71 -21.25 -17.03
C THR A 13 30.01 -21.81 -15.80
N THR A 14 30.45 -21.34 -14.64
CA THR A 14 29.71 -21.45 -13.39
C THR A 14 28.23 -21.23 -13.68
N LEU A 15 27.40 -22.19 -13.29
CA LEU A 15 25.96 -21.98 -13.22
C LEU A 15 25.75 -20.92 -12.14
N GLU A 16 25.95 -19.66 -12.50
CA GLU A 16 25.47 -18.48 -11.79
C GLU A 16 23.96 -18.66 -11.74
N ARG A 17 23.48 -19.41 -10.74
CA ARG A 17 22.10 -19.36 -10.32
C ARG A 17 21.85 -17.88 -10.08
N PRO A 18 20.93 -17.21 -10.78
CA PRO A 18 20.73 -15.78 -10.66
C PRO A 18 20.25 -15.49 -9.22
N SER A 19 21.19 -15.36 -8.29
CA SER A 19 20.94 -14.86 -6.96
C SER A 19 20.71 -13.38 -7.15
N SER A 20 19.46 -12.97 -7.00
CA SER A 20 19.07 -11.56 -7.02
C SER A 20 19.96 -10.78 -6.06
N LEU A 21 20.19 -9.48 -6.34
CA LEU A 21 21.05 -8.58 -5.53
C LEU A 21 20.70 -8.55 -4.02
N SER A 22 19.54 -9.09 -3.64
CA SER A 22 19.06 -9.25 -2.25
C SER A 22 19.52 -10.56 -1.57
N GLY A 23 20.21 -11.48 -2.27
CA GLY A 23 20.68 -12.76 -1.72
C GLY A 23 19.61 -13.84 -1.50
N LEU A 24 18.37 -13.61 -1.97
CA LEU A 24 17.24 -14.53 -1.85
C LEU A 24 16.96 -15.21 -3.20
N THR A 25 16.56 -16.48 -3.15
CA THR A 25 16.01 -17.16 -4.33
C THR A 25 14.66 -16.54 -4.71
N GLU A 26 14.27 -16.58 -5.99
CA GLU A 26 13.00 -16.00 -6.45
C GLU A 26 11.78 -16.55 -5.69
N ALA A 27 11.85 -17.82 -5.27
CA ALA A 27 10.81 -18.48 -4.51
C ALA A 27 10.64 -17.85 -3.11
N GLU A 28 11.73 -17.64 -2.37
CA GLU A 28 11.69 -17.05 -1.03
C GLU A 28 11.21 -15.59 -1.10
N ALA A 29 11.70 -14.81 -2.07
CA ALA A 29 11.27 -13.43 -2.26
C ALA A 29 9.74 -13.32 -2.49
N LYS A 30 9.16 -14.28 -3.21
CA LYS A 30 7.71 -14.34 -3.47
C LYS A 30 6.91 -14.71 -2.22
N GLU A 31 7.43 -15.58 -1.37
CA GLU A 31 6.78 -15.97 -0.11
C GLU A 31 6.73 -14.80 0.88
N PHE A 32 7.84 -14.08 1.06
CA PHE A 32 7.86 -12.84 1.85
C PHE A 32 6.92 -11.79 1.30
N HIS A 33 6.93 -11.59 -0.02
CA HIS A 33 6.08 -10.62 -0.68
C HIS A 33 4.58 -10.92 -0.49
N ALA A 34 4.19 -12.21 -0.53
CA ALA A 34 2.81 -12.63 -0.32
C ALA A 34 2.32 -12.31 1.10
N ILE A 35 3.13 -12.59 2.13
CA ILE A 35 2.78 -12.32 3.53
C ILE A 35 2.75 -10.80 3.79
N PHE A 36 3.72 -10.06 3.23
CA PHE A 36 3.76 -8.61 3.32
C PHE A 36 2.50 -7.97 2.72
N LEU A 37 2.12 -8.35 1.49
CA LEU A 37 0.93 -7.80 0.86
C LEU A 37 -0.36 -8.18 1.60
N THR A 38 -0.44 -9.41 2.11
CA THR A 38 -1.61 -9.84 2.88
C THR A 38 -1.80 -8.97 4.13
N SER A 39 -0.74 -8.76 4.92
CA SER A 39 -0.82 -7.92 6.12
C SER A 39 -1.03 -6.44 5.78
N PHE A 40 -0.38 -5.93 4.72
CA PHE A 40 -0.57 -4.57 4.23
C PHE A 40 -2.02 -4.31 3.83
N ILE A 41 -2.65 -5.22 3.08
CA ILE A 41 -4.05 -5.07 2.64
C ILE A 41 -5.01 -5.05 3.85
N VAL A 42 -4.81 -5.95 4.82
CA VAL A 42 -5.64 -6.00 6.03
C VAL A 42 -5.49 -4.70 6.84
N PHE A 43 -4.27 -4.23 7.03
CA PHE A 43 -4.00 -2.96 7.71
C PHE A 43 -4.63 -1.78 6.97
N THR A 44 -4.46 -1.69 5.65
CA THR A 44 -5.04 -0.61 4.84
C THR A 44 -6.57 -0.63 4.89
N ALA A 45 -7.21 -1.81 4.87
CA ALA A 45 -8.65 -1.91 5.01
C ALA A 45 -9.15 -1.30 6.34
N ILE A 46 -8.50 -1.64 7.45
CA ILE A 46 -8.80 -1.07 8.77
C ILE A 46 -8.56 0.44 8.78
N ALA A 47 -7.43 0.89 8.22
CA ALA A 47 -7.09 2.31 8.15
C ALA A 47 -8.15 3.10 7.36
N VAL A 48 -8.61 2.60 6.21
CA VAL A 48 -9.66 3.25 5.40
C VAL A 48 -10.94 3.43 6.21
N VAL A 49 -11.39 2.39 6.93
CA VAL A 49 -12.58 2.48 7.78
C VAL A 49 -12.40 3.54 8.88
N ALA A 50 -11.27 3.52 9.58
CA ALA A 50 -10.98 4.51 10.62
C ALA A 50 -10.95 5.95 10.07
N HIS A 51 -10.39 6.17 8.87
CA HIS A 51 -10.37 7.48 8.24
C HIS A 51 -11.77 7.93 7.79
N ILE A 52 -12.63 7.01 7.33
CA ILE A 52 -14.03 7.36 7.04
C ILE A 52 -14.75 7.79 8.31
N LEU A 53 -14.58 7.05 9.42
CA LEU A 53 -15.20 7.42 10.70
C LEU A 53 -14.73 8.80 11.17
N VAL A 54 -13.42 9.08 11.09
CA VAL A 54 -12.89 10.38 11.49
C VAL A 54 -13.34 11.49 10.54
N TRP A 55 -13.51 11.18 9.25
CA TRP A 55 -14.03 12.12 8.25
C TRP A 55 -15.49 12.48 8.55
N LEU A 56 -16.30 11.51 8.98
CA LEU A 56 -17.67 11.77 9.42
C LEU A 56 -17.71 12.64 10.68
N TRP A 57 -16.77 12.47 11.61
CA TRP A 57 -16.70 13.27 12.84
C TRP A 57 -16.21 14.70 12.58
N ARG A 58 -15.18 14.90 11.74
CA ARG A 58 -14.63 16.22 11.44
C ARG A 58 -14.10 16.27 9.99
N PRO A 59 -14.97 16.51 9.00
CA PRO A 59 -14.60 16.47 7.59
C PRO A 59 -13.61 17.59 7.29
N TRP A 60 -12.47 17.27 6.71
CA TRP A 60 -11.39 18.25 6.44
C TRP A 60 -11.49 18.90 5.05
N LEU A 61 -12.25 18.29 4.12
CA LEU A 61 -12.48 18.77 2.76
C LEU A 61 -13.98 18.85 2.51
N PRO A 62 -14.62 20.02 2.73
CA PRO A 62 -16.00 20.23 2.35
C PRO A 62 -16.14 20.25 0.82
N GLY A 63 -17.26 19.74 0.30
CA GLY A 63 -17.57 19.75 -1.13
C GLY A 63 -17.82 21.17 -1.70
N PRO A 64 -18.27 21.30 -2.95
CA PRO A 64 -18.54 22.60 -3.59
C PRO A 64 -19.55 23.48 -2.83
N GLN A 65 -20.41 22.88 -2.00
CA GLN A 65 -21.34 23.55 -1.09
C GLN A 65 -20.82 23.74 0.35
N GLY A 66 -19.53 23.52 0.61
CA GLY A 66 -18.93 23.84 1.91
C GLY A 66 -19.35 22.91 3.06
N TYR A 67 -19.17 23.38 4.31
CA TYR A 67 -19.64 22.77 5.57
C TYR A 67 -21.15 22.95 5.79
N ALA A 68 -21.94 23.25 4.77
CA ALA A 68 -23.34 23.67 4.91
C ALA A 68 -24.23 22.67 5.69
N SER A 69 -23.92 21.36 5.63
CA SER A 69 -24.64 20.35 6.42
C SER A 69 -24.28 20.36 7.91
N LEU A 70 -23.06 20.77 8.27
CA LEU A 70 -22.59 20.84 9.66
C LEU A 70 -22.95 22.16 10.33
N GLU A 71 -23.02 23.25 9.57
CA GLU A 71 -23.53 24.54 10.06
C GLU A 71 -25.01 24.46 10.43
N GLY A 72 -25.85 23.84 9.59
CA GLY A 72 -27.28 23.69 9.87
C GLY A 72 -27.58 22.92 11.16
N VAL A 73 -26.81 21.86 11.46
CA VAL A 73 -26.93 21.10 12.71
C VAL A 73 -26.44 21.90 13.92
N GLY A 74 -25.35 22.65 13.77
CA GLY A 74 -24.82 23.53 14.82
C GLY A 74 -25.78 24.66 15.20
N GLU A 75 -26.40 25.30 14.21
CA GLU A 75 -27.39 26.37 14.42
C GLU A 75 -28.70 25.84 15.00
N ALA A 76 -29.18 24.68 14.54
CA ALA A 76 -30.34 24.03 15.15
C ALA A 76 -30.09 23.66 16.62
N ALA A 77 -28.93 23.12 16.94
CA ALA A 77 -28.54 22.79 18.31
C ALA A 77 -28.43 24.04 19.21
N ARG A 78 -27.87 25.13 18.68
CA ARG A 78 -27.78 26.42 19.38
C ARG A 78 -29.16 27.04 19.61
N ALA A 79 -30.03 27.05 18.60
CA ALA A 79 -31.39 27.56 18.70
C ALA A 79 -32.21 26.80 19.77
N LEU A 80 -32.06 25.48 19.83
CA LEU A 80 -32.68 24.66 20.87
C LEU A 80 -32.10 24.96 22.26
N THR A 81 -30.79 25.19 22.36
CA THR A 81 -30.13 25.54 23.63
C THR A 81 -30.63 26.89 24.15
N THR A 82 -30.83 27.88 23.27
CA THR A 82 -31.39 29.20 23.64
C THR A 82 -32.89 29.20 23.92
N LEU A 83 -33.59 28.11 23.57
CA LEU A 83 -35.04 27.97 23.84
C LEU A 83 -35.30 27.25 25.17
N ILE A 84 -34.31 26.51 25.67
CA ILE A 84 -34.38 25.72 26.91
C ILE A 84 -33.69 26.46 28.09
N GLY A 85 -32.83 27.45 27.80
CA GLY A 85 -32.27 28.39 28.78
C GLY A 85 -33.01 29.72 28.78
#